data_AF-E8U985-F1
#
_entry.id   AF-E8U985-F1
#
_cell.length_a   1.000
_cell.length_b   1.000
_cell.length_c   1.000
_cell.angle_alpha   90.00
_cell.angle_beta   90.00
_cell.angle_gamma   90.00
#
_symmetry.space_group_name_H-M   'P 1'
#
loop_
_entity.id
_entity.type
_entity.pdbx_description
1 polymer ?
#
loop_
_entity_poly.entity_id
_entity_poly.type
_entity_poly.pdbx_seq_one_letter_code
_entity_poly.pdbx_strand_id
1 'polypeptide(L)'
;MTPDALARALTGPANHLRLEDAPAMIALGLAAAIRAQLTDAHPLRAALDRPRLALLARHMRVRADVTFLLRAWNAAGITPVLLKGFAHALFTHADPAARPYGDVDLWLPAPHAPRALLVARHHGWTDDGLIDARPVDARGRSRVQPQRARAPRRAPLHHRIRYGPRRPRPARHAGNDSRRARRGPGDARARVLTPVDAALLVALTRCWSADAGQPKPADYLDLRALHERFSVQPEQVARRAAALGAAHTWAAFLKRVNPWAGTLTLDEPHARADNDAALRRDGLNARAAQRRYRWRTLPVAAHDVLMATPDILWAHRAVRAGGDVRAAPQRLTLRSSRGPQFAQVVSAVRGVTWVTRLLYPHASERGVCLPRSLALYHALLRRGLHATFVSGVRRAADGIAGHAWVEWPRELRDFEEPRVRDAYRVTFKVSPER
;
A
#
# COMPACT_ATOMS: atom_id res chain seq x y z
N MET A 1 2.67 6.95 -24.08
CA MET A 1 1.70 8.06 -23.93
C MET A 1 2.26 9.02 -22.90
N THR A 2 2.38 10.30 -23.24
CA THR A 2 2.84 11.34 -22.31
C THR A 2 1.78 11.63 -21.23
N PRO A 3 2.16 12.19 -20.07
CA PRO A 3 1.20 12.64 -19.05
C PRO A 3 0.10 13.55 -19.61
N ASP A 4 0.44 14.45 -20.53
CA ASP A 4 -0.53 15.37 -21.15
C ASP A 4 -1.50 14.67 -22.09
N ALA A 5 -1.01 13.73 -22.91
CA ALA A 5 -1.88 12.93 -23.78
C ALA A 5 -2.85 12.10 -22.94
N LEU A 6 -2.37 11.56 -21.81
CA LEU A 6 -3.21 10.83 -20.86
C LEU A 6 -4.24 11.72 -20.16
N ALA A 7 -3.87 12.94 -19.79
CA ALA A 7 -4.80 13.91 -19.22
C ALA A 7 -5.91 14.25 -20.22
N ARG A 8 -5.56 14.60 -21.46
CA ARG A 8 -6.52 14.90 -22.54
C ARG A 8 -7.46 13.72 -22.80
N ALA A 9 -6.94 12.49 -22.78
CA ALA A 9 -7.75 11.28 -22.97
C ALA A 9 -8.83 11.09 -21.88
N LEU A 10 -8.64 11.66 -20.68
CA LEU A 10 -9.54 11.51 -19.54
C LEU A 10 -10.47 12.71 -19.34
N THR A 11 -10.08 13.89 -19.79
CA THR A 11 -10.83 15.13 -19.61
C THR A 11 -11.55 15.62 -20.86
N GLY A 12 -11.03 15.30 -22.04
CA GLY A 12 -11.54 15.75 -23.33
C GLY A 12 -12.54 14.79 -23.98
N PRO A 13 -13.17 15.20 -25.09
CA PRO A 13 -14.06 14.34 -25.87
C PRO A 13 -13.28 13.14 -26.42
N ALA A 14 -13.83 11.93 -26.33
CA ALA A 14 -13.08 10.71 -26.62
C ALA A 14 -12.78 10.47 -28.13
N ASN A 15 -13.25 11.36 -29.02
CA ASN A 15 -13.10 11.28 -30.48
C ASN A 15 -11.66 11.47 -30.99
N HIS A 16 -10.76 12.04 -30.18
CA HIS A 16 -9.35 12.19 -30.55
C HIS A 16 -8.52 10.92 -30.31
N LEU A 17 -9.08 9.92 -29.62
CA LEU A 17 -8.37 8.69 -29.29
C LEU A 17 -8.33 7.74 -30.47
N ARG A 18 -7.17 7.16 -30.73
CA ARG A 18 -6.93 6.29 -31.87
C ARG A 18 -6.65 4.86 -31.42
N LEU A 19 -6.75 3.91 -32.36
CA LEU A 19 -6.47 2.50 -32.07
C LEU A 19 -5.04 2.28 -31.55
N GLU A 20 -4.09 3.09 -32.03
CA GLU A 20 -2.68 3.10 -31.61
C GLU A 20 -2.46 3.48 -30.14
N ASP A 21 -3.42 4.13 -29.49
CA ASP A 21 -3.33 4.49 -28.07
C ASP A 21 -3.66 3.31 -27.13
N ALA A 22 -4.28 2.24 -27.66
CA ALA A 22 -4.77 1.12 -26.86
C ALA A 22 -3.71 0.48 -25.95
N PRO A 23 -2.48 0.16 -26.44
CA PRO A 23 -1.48 -0.49 -25.60
C PRO A 23 -1.10 0.33 -24.36
N ALA A 24 -1.01 1.66 -24.51
CA ALA A 24 -0.68 2.54 -23.40
C ALA A 24 -1.83 2.64 -22.38
N MET A 25 -3.09 2.70 -22.83
CA MET A 25 -4.26 2.67 -21.95
C MET A 25 -4.37 1.35 -21.18
N ILE A 26 -4.06 0.23 -21.83
CA ILE A 26 -4.04 -1.10 -21.23
C ILE A 26 -2.94 -1.18 -20.17
N ALA A 27 -1.73 -0.73 -20.48
CA ALA A 27 -0.60 -0.73 -19.55
C ALA A 27 -0.89 0.10 -18.28
N LEU A 28 -1.64 1.19 -18.42
CA LEU A 28 -2.07 2.05 -17.31
C LEU A 28 -3.30 1.50 -16.55
N GLY A 29 -3.91 0.40 -17.01
CA GLY A 29 -5.11 -0.18 -16.43
C GLY A 29 -6.38 0.66 -16.63
N LEU A 30 -6.41 1.52 -17.66
CA LEU A 30 -7.49 2.47 -17.92
C LEU A 30 -8.46 2.02 -19.01
N ALA A 31 -8.26 0.82 -19.58
CA ALA A 31 -9.07 0.30 -20.68
C ALA A 31 -10.58 0.42 -20.44
N ALA A 32 -11.06 0.05 -19.24
CA ALA A 32 -12.47 0.14 -18.88
C ALA A 32 -12.98 1.59 -18.79
N ALA A 33 -12.18 2.49 -18.19
CA ALA A 33 -12.54 3.89 -18.01
C ALA A 33 -12.60 4.65 -19.33
N ILE A 34 -11.64 4.40 -20.22
CA ILE A 34 -11.64 5.00 -21.56
C ILE A 34 -12.80 4.44 -22.37
N ARG A 35 -12.98 3.12 -22.38
CA ARG A 35 -14.05 2.49 -23.15
C ARG A 35 -15.44 3.03 -22.77
N ALA A 36 -15.69 3.32 -21.49
CA ALA A 36 -16.94 3.89 -21.02
C ALA A 36 -17.25 5.29 -21.60
N GLN A 37 -16.24 6.00 -22.12
CA GLN A 37 -16.38 7.34 -22.71
C GLN A 37 -16.52 7.31 -24.24
N LEU A 38 -16.28 6.15 -24.87
CA LEU A 38 -16.35 5.99 -26.32
C LEU A 38 -17.79 5.73 -26.77
N THR A 39 -18.19 6.31 -27.92
CA THR A 39 -19.43 5.94 -28.62
C THR A 39 -19.37 4.50 -29.12
N ASP A 40 -20.52 3.83 -29.27
CA ASP A 40 -20.55 2.41 -29.64
C ASP A 40 -19.83 2.07 -30.95
N ALA A 41 -19.82 2.99 -31.92
CA ALA A 41 -19.14 2.84 -33.21
C ALA A 41 -17.62 3.03 -33.15
N HIS A 42 -17.05 3.45 -32.02
CA HIS A 42 -15.63 3.79 -31.95
C HIS A 42 -14.73 2.54 -32.03
N PRO A 43 -13.77 2.46 -32.98
CA PRO A 43 -12.99 1.23 -33.23
C PRO A 43 -12.16 0.77 -32.03
N LEU A 44 -11.70 1.71 -31.19
CA LEU A 44 -10.97 1.41 -29.96
C LEU A 44 -11.77 0.57 -28.95
N ARG A 45 -13.11 0.54 -29.01
CA ARG A 45 -13.93 -0.25 -28.05
C ARG A 45 -13.60 -1.74 -28.10
N ALA A 46 -13.51 -2.30 -29.32
CA ALA A 46 -13.19 -3.71 -29.52
C ALA A 46 -11.80 -4.06 -28.94
N ALA A 47 -10.81 -3.19 -29.13
CA ALA A 47 -9.46 -3.39 -28.59
C ALA A 47 -9.42 -3.35 -27.06
N LEU A 48 -10.33 -2.61 -26.41
CA LEU A 48 -10.37 -2.46 -24.95
C LEU A 48 -11.29 -3.48 -24.25
N ASP A 49 -12.08 -4.26 -24.98
CA ASP A 49 -13.04 -5.23 -24.40
C ASP A 49 -12.36 -6.31 -23.56
N ARG A 50 -11.37 -7.01 -24.13
CA ARG A 50 -10.66 -8.08 -23.41
C ARG A 50 -9.93 -7.55 -22.16
N PRO A 51 -9.17 -6.45 -22.21
CA PRO A 51 -8.60 -5.82 -21.02
C PRO A 51 -9.65 -5.39 -19.98
N ARG A 52 -10.79 -4.83 -20.41
CA ARG A 52 -11.90 -4.49 -19.50
C ARG A 52 -12.44 -5.73 -18.80
N LEU A 53 -12.69 -6.82 -19.53
CA LEU A 53 -13.16 -8.08 -18.96
C LEU A 53 -12.15 -8.66 -17.97
N ALA A 54 -10.84 -8.53 -18.24
CA ALA A 54 -9.80 -8.94 -17.29
C ALA A 54 -9.83 -8.11 -15.99
N LEU A 55 -10.03 -6.79 -16.09
CA LEU A 55 -10.21 -5.90 -14.93
C LEU A 55 -11.48 -6.25 -14.14
N LEU A 56 -12.59 -6.53 -14.84
CA LEU A 56 -13.85 -6.95 -14.23
C LEU A 56 -13.71 -8.29 -13.51
N ALA A 57 -13.12 -9.30 -14.16
CA ALA A 57 -12.87 -10.61 -13.55
C ALA A 57 -11.97 -10.50 -12.31
N ARG A 58 -10.95 -9.64 -12.36
CA ARG A 58 -10.14 -9.30 -11.19
C ARG A 58 -11.01 -8.68 -10.10
N HIS A 59 -11.82 -7.67 -10.40
CA HIS A 59 -12.69 -7.03 -9.42
C HIS A 59 -13.64 -8.05 -8.77
N MET A 60 -14.30 -8.90 -9.56
CA MET A 60 -15.26 -9.90 -9.04
C MET A 60 -14.59 -10.89 -8.09
N ARG A 61 -13.37 -11.32 -8.40
CA ARG A 61 -12.59 -12.16 -7.49
C ARG A 61 -12.22 -11.45 -6.19
N VAL A 62 -11.74 -10.20 -6.28
CA VAL A 62 -11.41 -9.40 -5.09
C VAL A 62 -12.67 -9.19 -4.24
N ARG A 63 -13.80 -8.87 -4.89
CA ARG A 63 -15.10 -8.71 -4.24
C ARG A 63 -15.51 -9.97 -3.49
N ALA A 64 -15.35 -11.16 -4.08
CA ALA A 64 -15.65 -12.42 -3.40
C ALA A 64 -14.79 -12.61 -2.13
N ASP A 65 -13.47 -12.44 -2.26
CA ASP A 65 -12.52 -12.56 -1.14
C ASP A 65 -12.87 -11.54 -0.02
N VAL A 66 -13.15 -10.27 -0.38
CA VAL A 66 -13.55 -9.23 0.59
C VAL A 66 -14.90 -9.54 1.23
N THR A 67 -15.90 -10.00 0.45
CA THR A 67 -17.24 -10.34 0.96
C THR A 67 -17.15 -11.41 2.05
N PHE A 68 -16.36 -12.44 1.81
CA PHE A 68 -16.12 -13.50 2.78
C PHE A 68 -15.53 -12.95 4.09
N LEU A 69 -14.49 -12.12 4.00
CA LEU A 69 -13.88 -11.51 5.18
C LEU A 69 -14.83 -10.55 5.92
N LEU A 70 -15.62 -9.76 5.18
CA LEU A 70 -16.63 -8.88 5.75
C LEU A 70 -17.69 -9.66 6.52
N ARG A 71 -18.19 -10.79 5.98
CA ARG A 71 -19.14 -11.67 6.67
C ARG A 71 -18.56 -12.21 7.98
N ALA A 72 -17.32 -12.71 7.95
CA ALA A 72 -16.64 -13.20 9.14
C ALA A 72 -16.50 -12.10 10.22
N TRP A 73 -16.12 -10.89 9.82
CA TRP A 73 -16.06 -9.76 10.74
C TRP A 73 -17.44 -9.35 11.25
N ASN A 74 -18.47 -9.34 10.40
CA ASN A 74 -19.82 -9.00 10.84
C ASN A 74 -20.40 -10.01 11.83
N ALA A 75 -20.12 -11.31 11.63
CA ALA A 75 -20.47 -12.36 12.59
C ALA A 75 -19.76 -12.14 13.95
N ALA A 76 -18.55 -11.58 13.92
CA ALA A 76 -17.83 -11.14 15.11
C ALA A 76 -18.25 -9.74 15.63
N GLY A 77 -19.35 -9.15 15.14
CA GLY A 77 -19.81 -7.82 15.56
C GLY A 77 -18.94 -6.66 15.08
N ILE A 78 -18.06 -6.87 14.10
CA ILE A 78 -17.14 -5.87 13.56
C ILE A 78 -17.69 -5.36 12.22
N THR A 79 -17.89 -4.05 12.11
CA THR A 79 -18.31 -3.40 10.85
C THR A 79 -17.25 -2.42 10.37
N PRO A 80 -16.42 -2.78 9.37
CA PRO A 80 -15.38 -1.90 8.84
C PRO A 80 -15.95 -0.77 7.98
N VAL A 81 -15.11 0.22 7.71
CA VAL A 81 -15.34 1.25 6.70
C VAL A 81 -14.47 0.95 5.48
N LEU A 82 -15.09 0.76 4.30
CA LEU A 82 -14.40 0.61 3.03
C LEU A 82 -13.97 1.99 2.51
N LEU A 83 -12.74 2.09 2.01
CA LEU A 83 -12.14 3.35 1.56
C LEU A 83 -11.55 3.23 0.15
N LYS A 84 -11.43 4.39 -0.52
CA LYS A 84 -10.65 4.59 -1.75
C LYS A 84 -11.03 3.63 -2.89
N GLY A 85 -10.05 3.18 -3.69
CA GLY A 85 -10.26 2.59 -5.00
C GLY A 85 -11.22 1.41 -5.03
N PHE A 86 -11.12 0.46 -4.09
CA PHE A 86 -12.09 -0.64 -4.01
C PHE A 86 -13.50 -0.15 -3.67
N ALA A 87 -13.63 0.78 -2.71
CA ALA A 87 -14.93 1.37 -2.35
C ALA A 87 -15.53 2.15 -3.52
N HIS A 88 -14.72 2.94 -4.24
CA HIS A 88 -15.17 3.67 -5.42
C HIS A 88 -15.59 2.71 -6.53
N ALA A 89 -14.81 1.68 -6.83
CA ALA A 89 -15.17 0.69 -7.82
C ALA A 89 -16.53 0.04 -7.52
N LEU A 90 -16.80 -0.26 -6.25
CA LEU A 90 -18.02 -0.96 -5.84
C LEU A 90 -19.25 -0.06 -5.71
N PHE A 91 -19.09 1.17 -5.21
CA PHE A 91 -20.22 2.03 -4.83
C PHE A 91 -20.32 3.35 -5.59
N THR A 92 -19.27 3.75 -6.30
CA THR A 92 -19.23 5.02 -7.03
C THR A 92 -19.32 4.79 -8.53
N HIS A 93 -18.47 3.97 -9.11
CA HIS A 93 -18.45 3.74 -10.55
C HIS A 93 -19.64 2.88 -11.01
N ALA A 94 -20.16 3.15 -12.21
CA ALA A 94 -21.22 2.34 -12.82
C ALA A 94 -20.66 0.97 -13.27
N ASP A 95 -19.50 0.98 -13.94
CA ASP A 95 -18.71 -0.22 -14.22
C ASP A 95 -17.57 -0.33 -13.18
N PRO A 96 -17.55 -1.37 -12.33
CA PRO A 96 -16.46 -1.56 -11.36
C PRO A 96 -15.09 -1.76 -12.01
N ALA A 97 -15.02 -2.17 -13.28
CA ALA A 97 -13.77 -2.29 -14.02
C ALA A 97 -13.16 -0.93 -14.36
N ALA A 98 -13.98 0.14 -14.46
CA ALA A 98 -13.53 1.49 -14.78
C ALA A 98 -12.63 2.11 -13.70
N ARG A 99 -12.60 1.53 -12.50
CA ARG A 99 -11.75 1.98 -11.41
C ARG A 99 -10.67 0.95 -11.07
N PRO A 100 -9.49 0.99 -11.70
CA PRO A 100 -8.38 0.12 -11.33
C PRO A 100 -7.87 0.47 -9.93
N TYR A 101 -7.61 -0.53 -9.08
CA TYR A 101 -7.04 -0.35 -7.74
C TYR A 101 -6.07 -1.48 -7.43
N GLY A 102 -5.00 -1.20 -6.68
CA GLY A 102 -3.98 -2.20 -6.32
C GLY A 102 -4.31 -2.99 -5.05
N ASP A 103 -4.96 -2.35 -4.09
CA ASP A 103 -5.25 -2.84 -2.76
C ASP A 103 -6.68 -2.50 -2.31
N VAL A 104 -7.11 -3.10 -1.21
CA VAL A 104 -8.38 -2.79 -0.53
C VAL A 104 -8.05 -2.04 0.76
N ASP A 105 -8.29 -0.73 0.79
CA ASP A 105 -8.12 0.07 2.01
C ASP A 105 -9.38 -0.06 2.88
N LEU A 106 -9.18 -0.50 4.13
CA LEU A 106 -10.22 -0.65 5.15
C LEU A 106 -9.83 0.14 6.39
N TRP A 107 -10.82 0.69 7.08
CA TRP A 107 -10.64 1.30 8.39
C TRP A 107 -11.45 0.57 9.44
N LEU A 108 -10.81 0.32 10.58
CA LEU A 108 -11.39 -0.29 11.76
C LEU A 108 -11.11 0.62 12.97
N PRO A 109 -12.05 0.73 13.93
CA PRO A 109 -11.74 1.26 15.25
C PRO A 109 -10.60 0.47 15.89
N ALA A 110 -9.66 1.16 16.55
CA ALA A 110 -8.48 0.51 17.16
C ALA A 110 -8.80 -0.66 18.09
N PRO A 111 -9.84 -0.59 18.96
CA PRO A 111 -10.21 -1.71 19.83
C PRO A 111 -10.64 -2.98 19.06
N HIS A 112 -11.11 -2.84 17.82
CA HIS A 112 -11.53 -3.99 17.01
C HIS A 112 -10.38 -4.59 16.20
N ALA A 113 -9.24 -3.91 16.07
CA ALA A 113 -8.16 -4.35 15.17
C ALA A 113 -7.56 -5.71 15.58
N PRO A 114 -7.22 -5.97 16.86
CA PRO A 114 -6.71 -7.29 17.27
C PRO A 114 -7.72 -8.41 17.02
N ARG A 115 -8.98 -8.21 17.41
CA ARG A 115 -10.07 -9.18 17.18
C ARG A 115 -10.30 -9.43 15.69
N ALA A 116 -10.29 -8.39 14.87
CA ALA A 116 -10.45 -8.51 13.42
C ALA A 116 -9.33 -9.35 12.80
N LEU A 117 -8.09 -9.21 13.27
CA LEU A 117 -6.99 -10.06 12.83
C LEU A 117 -7.16 -11.51 13.28
N LEU A 118 -7.54 -11.75 14.53
CA LEU A 118 -7.78 -13.11 15.02
C LEU A 118 -8.86 -13.82 14.19
N VAL A 119 -9.96 -13.13 13.89
CA VAL A 119 -11.02 -13.65 13.01
C VAL A 119 -10.48 -13.91 11.60
N ALA A 120 -9.71 -12.99 11.03
CA ALA A 120 -9.11 -13.18 9.71
C ALA A 120 -8.19 -14.42 9.70
N ARG A 121 -7.29 -14.54 10.69
CA ARG A 121 -6.37 -15.67 10.89
C ARG A 121 -7.11 -16.99 10.99
N HIS A 122 -8.17 -17.04 11.80
CA HIS A 122 -9.03 -18.22 11.95
C HIS A 122 -9.61 -18.68 10.61
N HIS A 123 -9.94 -17.75 9.71
CA HIS A 123 -10.44 -18.05 8.36
C HIS A 123 -9.35 -18.17 7.29
N GLY A 124 -8.12 -18.50 7.67
CA GLY A 124 -7.01 -18.72 6.74
C GLY A 124 -6.54 -17.44 6.06
N TRP A 125 -6.63 -16.29 6.71
CA TRP A 125 -5.94 -15.09 6.26
C TRP A 125 -4.63 -14.92 7.02
N THR A 126 -3.61 -14.44 6.33
CA THR A 126 -2.33 -14.07 6.95
C THR A 126 -2.21 -12.57 7.00
N ASP A 127 -1.72 -12.03 8.10
CA ASP A 127 -1.32 -10.64 8.22
C ASP A 127 0.20 -10.46 8.26
N ASP A 128 0.63 -9.21 8.14
CA ASP A 128 2.03 -8.81 8.25
C ASP A 128 2.48 -8.61 9.70
N GLY A 129 1.69 -9.01 10.72
CA GLY A 129 2.03 -8.94 12.15
C GLY A 129 2.06 -7.55 12.77
N LEU A 130 1.90 -6.47 11.99
CA LEU A 130 2.14 -5.08 12.44
C LEU A 130 1.22 -4.57 13.57
N ILE A 131 0.10 -5.25 13.88
CA ILE A 131 -0.78 -4.92 15.01
C ILE A 131 -0.20 -5.39 16.34
N ASP A 132 0.42 -6.57 16.36
CA ASP A 132 0.95 -7.16 17.60
C ASP A 132 2.19 -6.39 18.12
N ALA A 133 2.81 -5.56 17.29
CA ALA A 133 3.99 -4.75 17.63
C ALA A 133 3.71 -3.30 18.03
N ARG A 134 2.45 -2.85 18.00
CA ARG A 134 2.11 -1.46 18.29
C ARG A 134 1.16 -1.39 19.49
N PRO A 135 1.36 -0.43 20.40
CA PRO A 135 0.38 -0.13 21.43
C PRO A 135 -1.03 0.05 20.81
N VAL A 136 -2.08 -0.39 21.49
CA VAL A 136 -3.48 -0.29 21.03
C VAL A 136 -3.89 1.17 20.77
N ASP A 137 -3.16 2.11 21.38
CA ASP A 137 -3.25 3.56 21.22
C ASP A 137 -2.26 4.14 20.18
N ALA A 138 -1.64 3.32 19.35
CA ALA A 138 -0.84 3.79 18.22
C ALA A 138 -1.66 3.86 16.93
N ARG A 139 -1.38 4.88 16.10
CA ARG A 139 -1.79 4.84 14.69
C ARG A 139 -1.04 3.71 14.01
N GLY A 140 -1.76 2.75 13.48
CA GLY A 140 -1.18 1.57 12.88
C GLY A 140 -1.78 1.21 11.54
N ARG A 141 -1.00 0.41 10.81
CA ARG A 141 -1.34 -0.10 9.48
C ARG A 141 -0.93 -1.55 9.48
N SER A 142 -1.86 -2.44 9.15
CA SER A 142 -1.58 -3.86 8.93
C SER A 142 -2.07 -4.28 7.57
N ARG A 143 -1.32 -5.18 6.95
CA ARG A 143 -1.69 -5.79 5.68
C ARG A 143 -2.18 -7.19 5.93
N VAL A 144 -3.36 -7.51 5.41
CA VAL A 144 -3.92 -8.88 5.45
C VAL A 144 -4.06 -9.40 4.03
N GLN A 145 -3.74 -10.67 3.84
CA GLN A 145 -3.76 -11.38 2.55
C GLN A 145 -4.30 -12.80 2.75
N PRO A 146 -5.15 -13.32 1.86
CA PRO A 146 -5.70 -14.65 2.00
C PRO A 146 -4.58 -15.72 1.85
N GLN A 147 -4.58 -16.74 2.70
CA GLN A 147 -3.71 -17.90 2.59
C GLN A 147 -4.31 -18.82 1.52
N ARG A 148 -4.03 -18.57 0.24
CA ARG A 148 -4.45 -19.51 -0.79
C ARG A 148 -3.55 -20.75 -0.75
N ALA A 149 -4.16 -21.89 -0.43
CA ALA A 149 -3.59 -23.20 -0.69
C ALA A 149 -3.29 -23.35 -2.19
N ARG A 150 -2.04 -23.71 -2.52
CA ARG A 150 -1.61 -24.47 -3.72
C ARG A 150 -2.02 -24.01 -5.14
N ALA A 151 -2.40 -22.76 -5.39
CA ALA A 151 -2.51 -22.26 -6.77
C ALA A 151 -1.33 -21.32 -7.13
N PRO A 152 -0.41 -21.72 -8.03
CA PRO A 152 0.68 -20.87 -8.47
C PRO A 152 0.13 -19.76 -9.37
N ARG A 153 0.66 -18.55 -9.20
CA ARG A 153 0.38 -17.34 -10.00
C ARG A 153 -1.01 -16.76 -9.77
N ARG A 154 -1.12 -15.74 -8.91
CA ARG A 154 -2.10 -14.63 -9.02
C ARG A 154 -1.73 -13.58 -7.97
N ALA A 155 -1.60 -12.32 -8.39
CA ALA A 155 -1.03 -11.21 -7.63
C ALA A 155 -1.56 -11.09 -6.18
N PRO A 156 -0.70 -10.83 -5.18
CA PRO A 156 -1.11 -10.63 -3.80
C PRO A 156 -2.05 -9.44 -3.71
N LEU A 157 -3.28 -9.68 -3.27
CA LEU A 157 -4.23 -8.63 -2.93
C LEU A 157 -3.96 -8.19 -1.49
N HIS A 158 -3.51 -6.96 -1.33
CA HIS A 158 -3.22 -6.37 -0.04
C HIS A 158 -4.48 -5.71 0.54
N HIS A 159 -4.85 -6.07 1.76
CA HIS A 159 -5.87 -5.33 2.51
C HIS A 159 -5.15 -4.46 3.52
N ARG A 160 -5.30 -3.16 3.42
CA ARG A 160 -4.65 -2.24 4.36
C ARG A 160 -5.64 -1.84 5.44
N ILE A 161 -5.51 -2.43 6.61
CA ILE A 161 -6.25 -2.05 7.81
C ILE A 161 -5.56 -0.84 8.43
N ARG A 162 -6.27 0.27 8.56
CA ARG A 162 -5.80 1.45 9.32
C ARG A 162 -6.54 1.55 10.65
N TYR A 163 -5.80 1.77 11.74
CA TYR A 163 -6.35 1.92 13.10
C TYR A 163 -5.58 2.99 13.91
N GLY A 164 -6.14 3.47 15.02
CA GLY A 164 -5.48 4.40 15.97
C GLY A 164 -6.46 5.14 16.90
N PRO A 165 -6.04 5.63 18.08
CA PRO A 165 -6.95 6.08 19.15
C PRO A 165 -7.37 7.55 19.02
N ARG A 166 -6.64 8.38 18.27
CA ARG A 166 -6.94 9.80 18.03
C ARG A 166 -6.53 10.17 16.60
N ARG A 167 -7.55 10.44 15.78
CA ARG A 167 -7.56 10.32 14.30
C ARG A 167 -6.81 11.45 13.56
N PRO A 168 -6.41 11.27 12.27
CA PRO A 168 -6.39 12.37 11.31
C PRO A 168 -7.84 12.87 11.12
N ARG A 169 -8.08 14.18 11.31
CA ARG A 169 -9.40 14.83 11.43
C ARG A 169 -10.47 14.39 10.39
N PRO A 170 -10.15 14.12 9.11
CA PRO A 170 -11.15 13.76 8.09
C PRO A 170 -11.79 12.38 8.28
N ALA A 171 -11.01 11.36 8.64
CA ALA A 171 -11.56 10.03 8.95
C ALA A 171 -12.39 10.02 10.25
N ARG A 172 -12.28 11.06 11.10
CA ARG A 172 -13.13 11.25 12.29
C ARG A 172 -14.56 11.55 11.95
N HIS A 173 -14.72 12.60 11.18
CA HIS A 173 -16.03 13.08 10.80
C HIS A 173 -16.63 12.16 9.76
N ALA A 174 -15.84 11.69 8.79
CA ALA A 174 -16.35 10.74 7.80
C ALA A 174 -16.82 9.42 8.44
N GLY A 175 -16.17 8.91 9.50
CA GLY A 175 -16.59 7.68 10.21
C GLY A 175 -17.73 7.85 11.23
N ASN A 176 -17.93 9.07 11.75
CA ASN A 176 -19.01 9.38 12.69
C ASN A 176 -20.28 9.90 11.96
N ASP A 177 -20.11 10.54 10.81
CA ASP A 177 -21.18 11.03 9.93
C ASP A 177 -21.61 9.95 8.92
N SER A 178 -20.75 8.96 8.59
CA SER A 178 -21.17 7.71 7.91
C SER A 178 -21.93 6.78 8.87
N ARG A 179 -23.03 7.27 9.43
CA ARG A 179 -23.97 6.45 10.20
C ARG A 179 -24.69 5.40 9.36
N ARG A 180 -24.61 5.50 8.03
CA ARG A 180 -25.24 4.55 7.10
C ARG A 180 -24.27 3.41 6.79
N ALA A 181 -24.45 2.28 7.48
CA ALA A 181 -24.02 1.00 6.94
C ALA A 181 -24.79 0.77 5.63
N ARG A 182 -24.07 0.54 4.54
CA ARG A 182 -24.69 0.01 3.32
C ARG A 182 -24.56 -1.51 3.35
N ARG A 183 -25.46 -2.20 2.65
CA ARG A 183 -25.15 -3.56 2.25
C ARG A 183 -23.87 -3.48 1.43
N GLY A 184 -22.84 -4.14 1.95
CA GLY A 184 -21.60 -4.41 1.27
C GLY A 184 -21.85 -5.28 0.03
N PRO A 185 -20.79 -5.81 -0.58
CA PRO A 185 -20.99 -6.75 -1.67
C PRO A 185 -21.75 -7.98 -1.16
N GLY A 186 -22.98 -8.20 -1.67
CA GLY A 186 -23.87 -9.28 -1.23
C GLY A 186 -24.71 -8.91 0.01
N ASP A 187 -24.69 -9.79 1.01
CA ASP A 187 -25.34 -9.68 2.33
C ASP A 187 -24.39 -9.16 3.44
N ALA A 188 -23.09 -9.06 3.16
CA ALA A 188 -22.13 -8.54 4.13
C ALA A 188 -22.40 -7.06 4.40
N ARG A 189 -22.19 -6.60 5.62
CA ARG A 189 -22.35 -5.20 6.04
C ARG A 189 -21.00 -4.49 6.08
N ALA A 190 -20.95 -3.33 5.42
CA ALA A 190 -19.80 -2.43 5.49
C ALA A 190 -20.29 -0.97 5.51
N ARG A 191 -19.53 -0.11 6.17
CA ARG A 191 -19.72 1.34 6.08
C ARG A 191 -18.91 1.89 4.91
N VAL A 192 -19.41 2.94 4.30
CA VAL A 192 -18.72 3.72 3.27
C VAL A 192 -18.79 5.18 3.62
N LEU A 193 -17.86 5.98 3.12
CA LEU A 193 -17.93 7.42 3.30
C LEU A 193 -19.14 8.01 2.57
N THR A 194 -19.62 9.16 3.06
CA THR A 194 -20.54 9.98 2.27
C THR A 194 -19.86 10.38 0.95
N PRO A 195 -20.60 10.62 -0.15
CA PRO A 195 -19.99 11.04 -1.42
C PRO A 195 -19.07 12.27 -1.28
N VAL A 196 -19.47 13.25 -0.47
CA VAL A 196 -18.66 14.46 -0.18
C VAL A 196 -17.37 14.11 0.56
N ASP A 197 -17.43 13.26 1.60
CA ASP A 197 -16.22 12.84 2.32
C ASP A 197 -15.32 11.93 1.48
N ALA A 198 -15.91 11.13 0.57
CA ALA A 198 -15.16 10.32 -0.37
C ALA A 198 -14.38 11.20 -1.37
N ALA A 199 -15.02 12.25 -1.90
CA ALA A 199 -14.35 13.25 -2.74
C ALA A 199 -13.20 13.93 -2.00
N LEU A 200 -13.43 14.39 -0.77
CA LEU A 200 -12.39 15.01 0.04
C LEU A 200 -11.24 14.04 0.36
N LEU A 201 -11.55 12.75 0.60
CA LEU A 201 -10.54 11.74 0.87
C LEU A 201 -9.57 11.58 -0.32
N VAL A 202 -10.04 11.70 -1.57
CA VAL A 202 -9.18 11.66 -2.76
C VAL A 202 -8.08 12.72 -2.63
N ALA A 203 -8.45 13.99 -2.41
CA ALA A 203 -7.51 15.10 -2.26
C ALA A 203 -6.54 14.88 -1.08
N LEU A 204 -7.08 14.56 0.10
CA LEU A 204 -6.29 14.35 1.31
C LEU A 204 -5.27 13.22 1.14
N THR A 205 -5.61 12.16 0.41
CA THR A 205 -4.68 11.05 0.21
C THR A 205 -3.50 11.41 -0.67
N ARG A 206 -3.60 12.42 -1.55
CA ARG A 206 -2.45 12.89 -2.33
C ARG A 206 -1.62 13.88 -1.55
N CYS A 207 -2.28 14.83 -0.89
CA CYS A 207 -1.58 15.92 -0.21
C CYS A 207 -0.95 15.46 1.11
N TRP A 208 -1.61 14.56 1.87
CA TRP A 208 -1.19 14.21 3.24
C TRP A 208 -0.45 12.86 3.33
N SER A 209 -0.16 12.21 2.20
CA SER A 209 0.52 10.92 2.16
C SER A 209 1.90 10.99 1.51
N ALA A 210 2.59 9.85 1.50
CA ALA A 210 3.92 9.72 0.89
C ALA A 210 3.91 9.80 -0.65
N ASP A 211 2.73 9.91 -1.28
CA ASP A 211 2.57 10.02 -2.74
C ASP A 211 3.08 11.37 -3.30
N ALA A 212 3.82 12.14 -2.52
CA ALA A 212 4.48 13.41 -2.88
C ALA A 212 3.57 14.47 -3.52
N GLY A 213 2.25 14.34 -3.34
CA GLY A 213 1.28 15.27 -3.91
C GLY A 213 0.94 15.05 -5.38
N GLN A 214 1.50 14.02 -6.03
CA GLN A 214 1.29 13.79 -7.46
C GLN A 214 -0.11 13.19 -7.74
N PRO A 215 -0.94 13.83 -8.58
CA PRO A 215 -2.22 13.28 -9.01
C PRO A 215 -2.08 11.93 -9.71
N LYS A 216 -3.12 11.11 -9.61
CA LYS A 216 -3.27 9.88 -10.40
C LYS A 216 -4.46 10.03 -11.33
N PRO A 217 -4.46 9.36 -12.50
CA PRO A 217 -5.63 9.30 -13.40
C PRO A 217 -6.94 8.98 -12.67
N ALA A 218 -6.86 8.06 -11.71
CA ALA A 218 -8.01 7.61 -10.94
C ALA A 218 -8.62 8.70 -10.02
N ASP A 219 -7.87 9.75 -9.68
CA ASP A 219 -8.37 10.83 -8.83
C ASP A 219 -9.42 11.67 -9.58
N TYR A 220 -9.17 11.98 -10.84
CA TYR A 220 -10.12 12.65 -11.72
C TYR A 220 -11.36 11.79 -11.95
N LEU A 221 -11.15 10.50 -12.27
CA LEU A 221 -12.23 9.54 -12.50
C LEU A 221 -13.13 9.36 -11.27
N ASP A 222 -12.54 9.32 -10.07
CA ASP A 222 -13.31 9.20 -8.82
C ASP A 222 -14.15 10.44 -8.55
N LEU A 223 -13.58 11.65 -8.71
CA LEU A 223 -14.34 12.88 -8.52
C LEU A 223 -15.44 13.04 -9.58
N ARG A 224 -15.16 12.72 -10.84
CA ARG A 224 -16.15 12.76 -11.92
C ARG A 224 -17.30 11.80 -11.63
N ALA A 225 -17.02 10.55 -11.27
CA ALA A 225 -18.06 9.58 -10.97
C ALA A 225 -18.87 9.95 -9.71
N LEU A 226 -18.27 10.60 -8.71
CA LEU A 226 -18.99 11.15 -7.56
C LEU A 226 -19.93 12.29 -7.96
N HIS A 227 -19.48 13.18 -8.85
CA HIS A 227 -20.30 14.24 -9.40
C HIS A 227 -21.47 13.70 -10.22
N GLU A 228 -21.20 12.84 -11.21
CA GLU A 228 -22.21 12.28 -12.12
C GLU A 228 -23.26 11.45 -11.38
N ARG A 229 -22.84 10.60 -10.43
CA ARG A 229 -23.76 9.65 -9.76
C ARG A 229 -24.48 10.22 -8.54
N PHE A 230 -23.83 11.12 -7.80
CA PHE A 230 -24.35 11.62 -6.53
C PHE A 230 -24.53 13.14 -6.50
N SER A 231 -24.38 13.80 -7.64
CA SER A 231 -24.51 15.26 -7.80
C SER A 231 -23.61 16.02 -6.81
N VAL A 232 -22.43 15.47 -6.49
CA VAL A 232 -21.47 16.15 -5.61
C VAL A 232 -20.97 17.41 -6.29
N GLN A 233 -21.12 18.54 -5.62
CA GLN A 233 -20.69 19.86 -6.08
C GLN A 233 -19.39 20.30 -5.39
N PRO A 234 -18.52 21.07 -6.07
CA PRO A 234 -17.24 21.48 -5.50
C PRO A 234 -17.40 22.34 -4.25
N GLU A 235 -18.47 23.12 -4.12
CA GLU A 235 -18.79 23.96 -2.96
C GLU A 235 -19.14 23.11 -1.74
N GLN A 236 -19.82 21.97 -1.92
CA GLN A 236 -20.14 21.05 -0.84
C GLN A 236 -18.86 20.46 -0.25
N VAL A 237 -17.93 20.05 -1.11
CA VAL A 237 -16.63 19.52 -0.71
C VAL A 237 -15.77 20.62 -0.08
N ALA A 238 -15.78 21.83 -0.61
CA ALA A 238 -15.06 22.98 -0.05
C ALA A 238 -15.55 23.35 1.36
N ARG A 239 -16.87 23.42 1.58
CA ARG A 239 -17.44 23.65 2.93
C ARG A 239 -17.03 22.54 3.90
N ARG A 240 -17.09 21.28 3.45
CA ARG A 240 -16.66 20.15 4.27
C ARG A 240 -15.15 20.18 4.56
N ALA A 241 -14.33 20.57 3.59
CA ALA A 241 -12.89 20.75 3.75
C ALA A 241 -12.59 21.86 4.78
N ALA A 242 -13.27 23.00 4.70
CA ALA A 242 -13.14 24.10 5.66
C ALA A 242 -13.50 23.65 7.09
N ALA A 243 -14.63 22.94 7.26
CA ALA A 243 -15.04 22.39 8.55
C ALA A 243 -14.01 21.41 9.16
N LEU A 244 -13.15 20.81 8.33
CA LEU A 244 -12.10 19.87 8.75
C LEU A 244 -10.71 20.50 8.86
N GLY A 245 -10.57 21.80 8.57
CA GLY A 245 -9.29 22.48 8.47
C GLY A 245 -8.44 21.95 7.32
N ALA A 246 -9.04 21.75 6.15
CA ALA A 246 -8.42 21.23 4.93
C ALA A 246 -8.76 22.10 3.69
N ALA A 247 -9.22 23.34 3.89
CA ALA A 247 -9.70 24.21 2.82
C ALA A 247 -8.60 24.50 1.79
N HIS A 248 -7.39 24.83 2.24
CA HIS A 248 -6.29 25.15 1.33
C HIS A 248 -5.80 23.89 0.61
N THR A 249 -5.78 22.74 1.29
CA THR A 249 -5.46 21.44 0.70
C THR A 249 -6.42 21.13 -0.45
N TRP A 250 -7.73 21.29 -0.24
CA TRP A 250 -8.74 21.08 -1.26
C TRP A 250 -8.55 22.02 -2.45
N ALA A 251 -8.36 23.33 -2.18
CA ALA A 251 -8.13 24.32 -3.23
C ALA A 251 -6.87 24.02 -4.06
N ALA A 252 -5.75 23.68 -3.42
CA ALA A 252 -4.51 23.34 -4.11
C ALA A 252 -4.61 22.03 -4.91
N PHE A 253 -5.46 21.10 -4.48
CA PHE A 253 -5.76 19.89 -5.23
C PHE A 253 -6.58 20.18 -6.49
N LEU A 254 -7.63 21.01 -6.37
CA LEU A 254 -8.48 21.40 -7.51
C LEU A 254 -7.73 22.12 -8.63
N LYS A 255 -6.65 22.85 -8.33
CA LYS A 255 -5.80 23.45 -9.37
C LYS A 255 -5.27 22.42 -10.40
N ARG A 256 -5.19 21.15 -10.02
CA ARG A 256 -4.62 20.07 -10.83
C ARG A 256 -5.59 18.96 -11.15
N VAL A 257 -6.63 18.77 -10.34
CA VAL A 257 -7.65 17.74 -10.55
C VAL A 257 -9.02 18.37 -10.29
N ASN A 258 -9.69 18.79 -11.34
CA ASN A 258 -11.01 19.41 -11.27
C ASN A 258 -11.89 18.88 -12.42
N PRO A 259 -12.73 17.86 -12.17
CA PRO A 259 -13.66 17.37 -13.19
C PRO A 259 -14.74 18.38 -13.56
N TRP A 260 -15.11 19.30 -12.67
CA TRP A 260 -16.09 20.35 -12.95
C TRP A 260 -15.58 21.38 -13.96
N ALA A 261 -14.24 21.53 -14.06
CA ALA A 261 -13.58 22.42 -15.03
C ALA A 261 -12.78 21.66 -16.10
N GLY A 262 -12.94 20.33 -16.22
CA GLY A 262 -12.18 19.53 -17.19
C GLY A 262 -10.65 19.53 -16.98
N THR A 263 -10.17 19.82 -15.78
CA THR A 263 -8.73 19.97 -15.49
C THR A 263 -8.12 18.69 -14.92
N LEU A 264 -7.04 18.21 -15.54
CA LEU A 264 -6.18 17.16 -15.01
C LEU A 264 -4.73 17.42 -15.39
N THR A 265 -3.85 17.57 -14.41
CA THR A 265 -2.39 17.68 -14.61
C THR A 265 -1.69 16.56 -13.86
N LEU A 266 -1.02 15.67 -14.58
CA LEU A 266 -0.39 14.46 -14.01
C LEU A 266 1.11 14.61 -13.71
N ASP A 267 1.78 15.54 -14.38
CA ASP A 267 3.21 15.80 -14.19
C ASP A 267 3.42 17.30 -13.96
N GLU A 268 3.43 17.69 -12.69
CA GLU A 268 3.61 19.09 -12.28
C GLU A 268 4.82 19.17 -11.34
N PRO A 269 5.94 19.79 -11.75
CA PRO A 269 7.16 19.91 -10.95
C PRO A 269 6.91 20.55 -9.57
N HIS A 270 5.94 21.47 -9.50
CA HIS A 270 5.65 22.24 -8.29
C HIS A 270 4.52 21.66 -7.43
N ALA A 271 3.88 20.55 -7.85
CA ALA A 271 2.75 19.95 -7.13
C ALA A 271 3.05 19.69 -5.65
N ARG A 272 4.28 19.24 -5.35
CA ARG A 272 4.69 18.98 -3.97
C ARG A 272 4.80 20.26 -3.16
N ALA A 273 5.42 21.30 -3.71
CA ALA A 273 5.62 22.57 -3.02
C ALA A 273 4.28 23.25 -2.70
N ASP A 274 3.35 23.23 -3.66
CA ASP A 274 2.00 23.77 -3.51
C ASP A 274 1.20 23.03 -2.43
N ASN A 275 1.24 21.70 -2.45
CA ASN A 275 0.60 20.89 -1.43
C ASN A 275 1.18 21.12 -0.05
N ASP A 276 2.51 21.23 0.06
CA ASP A 276 3.20 21.51 1.32
C ASP A 276 2.84 22.92 1.83
N ALA A 277 2.68 23.91 0.95
CA ALA A 277 2.24 25.25 1.30
C ALA A 277 0.78 25.27 1.78
N ALA A 278 -0.11 24.57 1.07
CA ALA A 278 -1.51 24.42 1.43
C ALA A 278 -1.68 23.71 2.79
N LEU A 279 -0.94 22.63 3.02
CA LEU A 279 -0.87 21.93 4.29
C LEU A 279 -0.49 22.86 5.45
N ARG A 280 0.53 23.70 5.26
CA ARG A 280 0.96 24.67 6.27
C ARG A 280 -0.13 25.68 6.59
N ARG A 281 -0.85 26.19 5.58
CA ARG A 281 -1.99 27.11 5.76
C ARG A 281 -3.17 26.46 6.47
N ASP A 282 -3.36 25.16 6.28
CA ASP A 282 -4.32 24.34 7.02
C ASP A 282 -3.85 23.98 8.45
N GLY A 283 -2.75 24.57 8.93
CA GLY A 283 -2.19 24.34 10.26
C GLY A 283 -1.47 23.01 10.42
N LEU A 284 -1.21 22.30 9.32
CA LEU A 284 -0.48 21.03 9.32
C LEU A 284 0.94 21.22 8.81
N ASN A 285 1.89 21.25 9.75
CA ASN A 285 3.30 21.24 9.39
C ASN A 285 3.82 19.79 9.29
N ALA A 286 3.80 19.24 8.08
CA ALA A 286 4.28 17.88 7.80
C ALA A 286 5.71 17.64 8.29
N ARG A 287 6.60 18.63 8.14
CA ARG A 287 7.99 18.56 8.63
C ARG A 287 8.06 18.56 10.15
N ALA A 288 7.27 19.40 10.83
CA ALA A 288 7.19 19.38 12.29
C ALA A 288 6.63 18.05 12.80
N ALA A 289 5.57 17.52 12.17
CA ALA A 289 5.01 16.21 12.51
C ALA A 289 6.04 15.08 12.30
N GLN A 290 6.78 15.11 11.19
CA GLN A 290 7.85 14.16 10.92
C GLN A 290 9.01 14.28 11.91
N ARG A 291 9.43 15.50 12.26
CA ARG A 291 10.44 15.74 13.30
C ARG A 291 9.98 15.22 14.66
N ARG A 292 8.75 15.55 15.08
CA ARG A 292 8.16 15.07 16.33
C ARG A 292 8.05 13.55 16.37
N TYR A 293 7.69 12.94 15.24
CA TYR A 293 7.68 11.49 15.07
C TYR A 293 9.10 10.92 15.22
N ARG A 294 10.08 11.46 14.49
CA ARG A 294 11.49 11.03 14.57
C ARG A 294 12.01 11.11 16.00
N TRP A 295 11.80 12.24 16.69
CA TRP A 295 12.19 12.42 18.08
C TRP A 295 11.55 11.41 19.03
N ARG A 296 10.24 11.16 18.89
CA ARG A 296 9.54 10.14 19.69
C ARG A 296 10.04 8.72 19.41
N THR A 297 10.43 8.44 18.17
CA THR A 297 10.95 7.12 17.78
C THR A 297 12.46 6.97 17.96
N LEU A 298 13.17 8.07 18.26
CA LEU A 298 14.63 8.08 18.33
C LEU A 298 15.18 7.15 19.41
N PRO A 299 14.63 7.12 20.65
CA PRO A 299 15.12 6.19 21.68
C PRO A 299 14.96 4.72 21.26
N VAL A 300 13.80 4.39 20.68
CA VAL A 300 13.53 3.03 20.18
C VAL A 300 14.47 2.68 19.01
N ALA A 301 14.70 3.63 18.08
CA ALA A 301 15.61 3.42 16.97
C ALA A 301 17.06 3.27 17.44
N ALA A 302 17.51 4.07 18.42
CA ALA A 302 18.84 3.99 19.01
C ALA A 302 19.06 2.65 19.71
N HIS A 303 18.08 2.19 20.49
CA HIS A 303 18.09 0.87 21.11
C HIS A 303 18.19 -0.25 20.05
N ASP A 304 17.38 -0.20 18.99
CA ASP A 304 17.42 -1.22 17.94
C ASP A 304 18.75 -1.22 17.17
N VAL A 305 19.31 -0.04 16.91
CA VAL A 305 20.65 0.12 16.32
C VAL A 305 21.71 -0.53 17.20
N LEU A 306 21.71 -0.22 18.50
CA LEU A 306 22.62 -0.82 19.48
C LEU A 306 22.50 -2.35 19.45
N MET A 307 21.27 -2.87 19.49
CA MET A 307 21.00 -4.31 19.52
C MET A 307 21.31 -5.02 18.20
N ALA A 308 21.31 -4.33 17.07
CA ALA A 308 21.63 -4.90 15.75
C ALA A 308 23.12 -4.80 15.38
N THR A 309 23.88 -3.91 16.03
CA THR A 309 25.32 -3.74 15.83
C THR A 309 26.11 -5.06 15.82
N PRO A 310 25.99 -5.97 16.83
CA PRO A 310 26.76 -7.21 16.83
C PRO A 310 26.42 -8.12 15.64
N ASP A 311 25.15 -8.15 15.22
CA ASP A 311 24.68 -8.97 14.11
C ASP A 311 25.30 -8.50 12.78
N ILE A 312 25.50 -7.20 12.65
CA ILE A 312 26.04 -6.57 11.43
C ILE A 312 27.55 -6.65 11.39
N LEU A 313 28.23 -6.47 12.53
CA LEU A 313 29.68 -6.72 12.61
C LEU A 313 29.99 -8.18 12.28
N TRP A 314 29.16 -9.12 12.74
CA TRP A 314 29.27 -10.53 12.36
C TRP A 314 29.10 -10.71 10.85
N ALA A 315 28.03 -10.18 10.26
CA ALA A 315 27.77 -10.31 8.83
C ALA A 315 28.86 -9.65 7.97
N HIS A 316 29.36 -8.49 8.40
CA HIS A 316 30.44 -7.78 7.73
C HIS A 316 31.74 -8.60 7.73
N ARG A 317 32.09 -9.21 8.87
CA ARG A 317 33.24 -10.13 8.97
C ARG A 317 33.04 -11.37 8.10
N ALA A 318 31.85 -11.96 8.12
CA ALA A 318 31.52 -13.13 7.31
C ALA A 318 31.66 -12.85 5.80
N VAL A 319 31.23 -11.67 5.35
CA VAL A 319 31.39 -11.25 3.94
C VAL A 319 32.86 -10.95 3.61
N ARG A 320 33.60 -10.28 4.51
CA ARG A 320 35.02 -9.94 4.29
C ARG A 320 35.97 -11.14 4.31
N ALA A 321 35.66 -12.17 5.10
CA ALA A 321 36.45 -13.39 5.15
C ALA A 321 36.50 -14.12 3.79
N GLY A 322 35.58 -13.79 2.87
CA GLY A 322 35.46 -14.47 1.58
C GLY A 322 34.96 -15.92 1.73
N GLY A 323 34.83 -16.62 0.60
CA GLY A 323 34.44 -18.03 0.56
C GLY A 323 32.95 -18.26 0.27
N ASP A 324 32.48 -19.48 0.57
CA ASP A 324 31.12 -19.91 0.26
C ASP A 324 30.10 -19.15 1.13
N VAL A 325 29.23 -18.37 0.46
CA VAL A 325 28.14 -17.62 1.07
C VAL A 325 27.18 -18.52 1.87
N ARG A 326 27.17 -19.83 1.61
CA ARG A 326 26.36 -20.83 2.33
C ARG A 326 26.92 -21.15 3.71
N ALA A 327 28.23 -21.06 3.90
CA ALA A 327 28.88 -21.54 5.12
C ALA A 327 28.49 -20.71 6.35
N ALA A 328 28.43 -19.38 6.22
CA ALA A 328 28.10 -18.50 7.34
C ALA A 328 26.68 -18.75 7.92
N PRO A 329 25.59 -18.78 7.12
CA PRO A 329 24.26 -19.04 7.66
C PRO A 329 24.06 -20.49 8.16
N GLN A 330 24.78 -21.48 7.61
CA GLN A 330 24.69 -22.87 8.05
C GLN A 330 25.27 -23.11 9.45
N ARG A 331 26.24 -22.30 9.88
CA ARG A 331 26.85 -22.39 11.21
C ARG A 331 25.99 -21.80 12.32
N LEU A 332 24.91 -21.10 11.98
CA LEU A 332 24.05 -20.45 12.95
C LEU A 332 22.98 -21.42 13.45
N THR A 333 22.93 -21.62 14.75
CA THR A 333 21.89 -22.39 15.42
C THR A 333 20.81 -21.47 15.98
N LEU A 334 19.58 -21.97 15.99
CA LEU A 334 18.46 -21.26 16.60
C LEU A 334 18.64 -21.25 18.13
N ARG A 335 18.50 -20.08 18.77
CA ARG A 335 18.38 -20.04 20.23
C ARG A 335 16.97 -20.46 20.64
N SER A 336 16.85 -21.34 21.64
CA SER A 336 15.56 -21.68 22.24
C SER A 336 14.88 -20.43 22.79
N SER A 337 13.65 -20.12 22.34
CA SER A 337 12.89 -18.99 22.86
C SER A 337 11.42 -19.30 23.07
N ARG A 338 10.79 -18.47 23.92
CA ARG A 338 9.36 -18.47 24.21
C ARG A 338 8.58 -17.81 23.07
N GLY A 339 8.54 -18.46 21.92
CA GLY A 339 7.66 -18.14 20.81
C GLY A 339 7.90 -16.80 20.10
N PRO A 340 7.38 -16.64 18.87
CA PRO A 340 7.62 -15.48 18.05
C PRO A 340 6.89 -14.22 18.54
N GLN A 341 7.62 -13.13 18.81
CA GLN A 341 7.02 -11.80 18.97
C GLN A 341 7.34 -10.92 17.75
N PHE A 342 6.32 -10.54 16.98
CA PHE A 342 6.47 -9.70 15.79
C PHE A 342 7.21 -8.37 16.06
N ALA A 343 7.04 -7.80 17.26
CA ALA A 343 7.77 -6.60 17.70
C ALA A 343 9.29 -6.76 17.61
N GLN A 344 9.80 -7.95 17.92
CA GLN A 344 11.22 -8.26 17.86
C GLN A 344 11.74 -8.30 16.42
N VAL A 345 10.89 -8.72 15.46
CA VAL A 345 11.22 -8.69 14.04
C VAL A 345 11.30 -7.26 13.51
N VAL A 346 10.30 -6.43 13.83
CA VAL A 346 10.32 -5.01 13.43
C VAL A 346 11.53 -4.30 14.02
N SER A 347 11.86 -4.58 15.28
CA SER A 347 13.06 -4.06 15.94
C SER A 347 14.34 -4.50 15.23
N ALA A 348 14.49 -5.80 14.94
CA ALA A 348 15.65 -6.34 14.21
C ALA A 348 15.79 -5.73 12.81
N VAL A 349 14.70 -5.69 12.03
CA VAL A 349 14.67 -5.09 10.69
C VAL A 349 15.08 -3.63 10.76
N ARG A 350 14.47 -2.83 11.65
CA ARG A 350 14.77 -1.41 11.80
C ARG A 350 16.24 -1.19 12.17
N GLY A 351 16.75 -1.91 13.16
CA GLY A 351 18.15 -1.80 13.60
C GLY A 351 19.13 -2.14 12.48
N VAL A 352 18.91 -3.28 11.80
CA VAL A 352 19.76 -3.73 10.68
C VAL A 352 19.74 -2.73 9.53
N THR A 353 18.58 -2.21 9.14
CA THR A 353 18.47 -1.21 8.06
C THR A 353 19.23 0.08 8.40
N TRP A 354 19.11 0.59 9.62
CA TRP A 354 19.79 1.83 10.02
C TRP A 354 21.31 1.69 10.01
N VAL A 355 21.84 0.67 10.67
CA VAL A 355 23.29 0.48 10.74
C VAL A 355 23.88 0.12 9.38
N THR A 356 23.18 -0.68 8.57
CA THR A 356 23.63 -0.95 7.19
C THR A 356 23.72 0.34 6.38
N ARG A 357 22.75 1.26 6.50
CA ARG A 357 22.83 2.58 5.82
C ARG A 357 24.02 3.41 6.30
N LEU A 358 24.40 3.33 7.58
CA LEU A 358 25.56 4.02 8.12
C LEU A 358 26.89 3.43 7.62
N LEU A 359 26.98 2.10 7.50
CA LEU A 359 28.19 1.42 7.05
C LEU A 359 28.39 1.43 5.52
N TYR A 360 27.30 1.59 4.76
CA TYR A 360 27.30 1.56 3.30
C TYR A 360 26.59 2.80 2.69
N PRO A 361 27.05 4.03 2.98
CA PRO A 361 26.32 5.26 2.60
C PRO A 361 26.26 5.53 1.09
N HIS A 362 27.20 4.98 0.31
CA HIS A 362 27.34 5.23 -1.14
C HIS A 362 27.04 4.00 -1.99
N ALA A 363 26.69 2.88 -1.37
CA ALA A 363 26.41 1.68 -2.12
C ALA A 363 25.04 1.81 -2.79
N SER A 364 25.04 1.88 -4.12
CA SER A 364 23.88 1.51 -4.93
C SER A 364 23.38 0.13 -4.48
N GLU A 365 22.12 -0.24 -4.76
CA GLU A 365 21.50 -1.49 -4.30
C GLU A 365 22.35 -2.78 -4.53
N ARG A 366 23.35 -2.71 -5.42
CA ARG A 366 24.35 -3.75 -5.70
C ARG A 366 25.34 -3.92 -4.54
N GLY A 367 25.37 -5.12 -3.96
CA GLY A 367 26.37 -5.54 -2.96
C GLY A 367 25.96 -5.39 -1.50
N VAL A 368 24.92 -4.59 -1.19
CA VAL A 368 24.43 -4.40 0.19
C VAL A 368 23.43 -5.48 0.61
N CYS A 369 22.80 -6.16 -0.35
CA CYS A 369 21.76 -7.16 -0.06
C CYS A 369 22.29 -8.32 0.78
N LEU A 370 23.51 -8.80 0.51
CA LEU A 370 24.10 -9.93 1.22
C LEU A 370 24.43 -9.65 2.69
N PRO A 371 25.28 -8.68 3.05
CA PRO A 371 25.62 -8.41 4.45
C PRO A 371 24.39 -8.04 5.28
N ARG A 372 23.44 -7.31 4.69
CA ARG A 372 22.16 -6.96 5.33
C ARG A 372 21.30 -8.18 5.63
N SER A 373 21.14 -9.09 4.67
CA SER A 373 20.33 -10.30 4.85
C SER A 373 20.99 -11.30 5.82
N LEU A 374 22.32 -11.40 5.82
CA LEU A 374 23.07 -12.17 6.81
C LEU A 374 22.89 -11.60 8.22
N ALA A 375 23.03 -10.28 8.38
CA ALA A 375 22.83 -9.62 9.66
C ALA A 375 21.41 -9.83 10.18
N LEU A 376 20.40 -9.68 9.32
CA LEU A 376 19.02 -9.91 9.71
C LEU A 376 18.76 -11.38 10.08
N TYR A 377 19.26 -12.33 9.29
CA TYR A 377 19.10 -13.75 9.59
C TYR A 377 19.69 -14.09 10.96
N HIS A 378 20.93 -13.66 11.22
CA HIS A 378 21.58 -13.84 12.52
C HIS A 378 20.81 -13.16 13.66
N ALA A 379 20.34 -11.93 13.44
CA ALA A 379 19.52 -11.18 14.40
C ALA A 379 18.23 -11.93 14.78
N LEU A 380 17.56 -12.54 13.81
CA LEU A 380 16.32 -13.30 14.03
C LEU A 380 16.61 -14.62 14.76
N LEU A 381 17.63 -15.37 14.37
CA LEU A 381 18.00 -16.62 15.05
C LEU A 381 18.42 -16.41 16.51
N ARG A 382 19.18 -15.34 16.80
CA ARG A 382 19.54 -14.95 18.17
C ARG A 382 18.34 -14.62 19.06
N ARG A 383 17.23 -14.18 18.44
CA ARG A 383 15.94 -13.90 19.11
C ARG A 383 15.04 -15.15 19.17
N GLY A 384 15.53 -16.31 18.69
CA GLY A 384 14.81 -17.57 18.63
C GLY A 384 13.66 -17.57 17.62
N LEU A 385 13.82 -16.81 16.53
CA LEU A 385 12.84 -16.71 15.48
C LEU A 385 13.24 -17.59 14.30
N HIS A 386 12.39 -18.55 13.93
CA HIS A 386 12.60 -19.44 12.78
C HIS A 386 12.54 -18.68 11.46
N ALA A 387 13.66 -18.10 11.06
CA ALA A 387 13.83 -17.43 9.79
C ALA A 387 14.52 -18.36 8.78
N THR A 388 14.31 -18.14 7.49
CA THR A 388 15.02 -18.81 6.41
C THR A 388 15.87 -17.77 5.67
N PHE A 389 17.17 -18.00 5.59
CA PHE A 389 18.04 -17.25 4.70
C PHE A 389 17.87 -17.77 3.27
N VAL A 390 17.70 -16.86 2.30
CA VAL A 390 17.52 -17.21 0.89
C VAL A 390 18.47 -16.41 0.03
N SER A 391 19.07 -17.07 -0.95
CA SER A 391 19.79 -16.43 -2.04
C SER A 391 19.22 -16.86 -3.38
N GLY A 392 19.22 -15.95 -4.35
CA GLY A 392 18.73 -16.20 -5.69
C GLY A 392 19.44 -15.34 -6.73
N VAL A 393 19.24 -15.70 -7.99
CA VAL A 393 19.81 -15.02 -9.14
C VAL A 393 18.75 -14.73 -10.18
N ARG A 394 18.95 -13.66 -10.95
CA ARG A 394 18.16 -13.35 -12.13
C ARG A 394 19.06 -12.94 -13.28
N ARG A 395 18.55 -13.08 -14.51
CA ARG A 395 19.18 -12.44 -15.67
C ARG A 395 18.86 -10.95 -15.65
N ALA A 396 19.88 -10.12 -15.86
CA ALA A 396 19.81 -8.68 -16.03
C ALA A 396 20.45 -8.32 -17.39
N ALA A 397 20.28 -7.07 -17.83
CA ALA A 397 20.82 -6.62 -19.11
C ALA A 397 22.36 -6.73 -19.18
N ASP A 398 23.02 -6.62 -18.03
CA ASP A 398 24.47 -6.66 -17.84
C ASP A 398 24.98 -8.01 -17.30
N GLY A 399 24.17 -9.07 -17.32
CA GLY A 399 24.59 -10.43 -16.94
C GLY A 399 23.72 -11.08 -15.85
N ILE A 400 24.34 -11.73 -14.86
CA ILE A 400 23.64 -12.38 -13.75
C ILE A 400 23.66 -11.48 -12.53
N ALA A 401 22.48 -11.08 -12.05
CA ALA A 401 22.33 -10.33 -10.81
C ALA A 401 21.96 -11.26 -9.65
N GLY A 402 22.80 -11.30 -8.61
CA GLY A 402 22.52 -12.01 -7.36
C GLY A 402 21.75 -11.15 -6.36
N HIS A 403 20.93 -11.78 -5.53
CA HIS A 403 20.24 -11.14 -4.41
C HIS A 403 20.09 -12.12 -3.24
N ALA A 404 20.06 -11.58 -2.01
CA ALA A 404 19.84 -12.35 -0.80
C ALA A 404 18.78 -11.68 0.07
N TRP A 405 17.88 -12.47 0.65
CA TRP A 405 16.78 -12.00 1.50
C TRP A 405 16.51 -12.99 2.63
N VAL A 406 15.63 -12.60 3.56
CA VAL A 406 15.23 -13.43 4.70
C VAL A 406 13.71 -13.59 4.72
N GLU A 407 13.25 -14.79 5.04
CA GLU A 407 11.85 -15.15 5.15
C GLU A 407 11.50 -15.53 6.59
N TRP A 408 10.44 -14.98 7.15
CA TRP A 408 9.92 -15.29 8.48
C TRP A 408 8.43 -14.94 8.58
N PRO A 409 7.54 -15.89 8.92
CA PRO A 409 7.25 -17.14 8.18
C PRO A 409 6.96 -16.94 6.67
N ARG A 410 7.04 -15.70 6.16
CA ARG A 410 7.05 -15.33 4.73
C ARG A 410 8.10 -14.24 4.48
N GLU A 411 8.31 -13.87 3.22
CA GLU A 411 9.19 -12.74 2.84
C GLU A 411 8.92 -11.50 3.71
N LEU A 412 9.96 -11.00 4.41
CA LEU A 412 9.87 -9.78 5.21
C LEU A 412 9.82 -8.56 4.29
N ARG A 413 8.62 -8.18 3.84
CA ARG A 413 8.41 -7.11 2.84
C ARG A 413 8.64 -5.68 3.31
N ASP A 414 9.13 -5.49 4.54
CA ASP A 414 9.60 -4.18 5.01
C ASP A 414 10.97 -3.81 4.40
N PHE A 415 11.63 -4.74 3.69
CA PHE A 415 12.61 -4.42 2.66
C PHE A 415 11.85 -3.98 1.40
N GLU A 416 12.22 -2.83 0.83
CA GLU A 416 11.55 -2.08 -0.25
C GLU A 416 11.36 -2.85 -1.59
N GLU A 417 11.51 -4.17 -1.60
CA GLU A 417 11.48 -5.04 -2.78
C GLU A 417 10.35 -6.08 -2.66
N PRO A 418 9.07 -5.70 -2.79
CA PRO A 418 7.99 -6.67 -2.83
C PRO A 418 8.15 -7.57 -4.07
N ARG A 419 8.09 -8.90 -3.89
CA ARG A 419 8.14 -9.95 -4.93
C ARG A 419 9.54 -10.37 -5.38
N VAL A 420 10.54 -10.35 -4.50
CA VAL A 420 11.89 -10.88 -4.83
C VAL A 420 11.78 -12.32 -5.33
N ARG A 421 10.90 -13.14 -4.74
CA ARG A 421 10.63 -14.51 -5.20
C ARG A 421 10.11 -14.63 -6.64
N ASP A 422 9.40 -13.63 -7.14
CA ASP A 422 8.87 -13.66 -8.51
C ASP A 422 9.95 -13.23 -9.52
N ALA A 423 10.92 -12.42 -9.07
CA ALA A 423 11.97 -11.86 -9.90
C ALA A 423 13.28 -12.68 -9.90
N TYR A 424 13.54 -13.45 -8.84
CA TYR A 424 14.79 -14.20 -8.66
C TYR A 424 14.53 -15.70 -8.57
N ARG A 425 15.32 -16.48 -9.31
CA ARG A 425 15.40 -17.94 -9.15
C ARG A 425 16.24 -18.25 -7.92
N VAL A 426 15.63 -18.90 -6.93
CA VAL A 426 16.33 -19.36 -5.72
C VAL A 426 17.47 -20.30 -6.10
N THR A 427 18.68 -20.02 -5.60
CA THR A 427 19.87 -20.86 -5.77
C THR A 427 20.12 -21.72 -4.54
N PHE A 428 19.93 -21.17 -3.33
CA PHE A 428 19.97 -21.95 -2.10
C PHE A 428 19.16 -21.31 -0.97
N LYS A 429 18.86 -22.13 0.05
CA LYS A 429 18.14 -21.73 1.26
C LYS A 429 18.76 -22.40 2.47
N VAL A 430 18.82 -21.68 3.59
CA VAL A 430 19.23 -22.21 4.88
C VAL A 430 18.13 -21.91 5.88
N SER A 431 17.58 -22.96 6.49
CA SER A 431 16.64 -22.86 7.61
C SER A 431 17.28 -23.54 8.81
N PRO A 432 17.09 -23.01 10.03
CA PRO A 432 17.52 -23.71 11.22
C PRO A 432 16.77 -25.05 11.33
N GLU A 433 17.47 -26.10 11.75
CA GLU A 433 16.86 -27.38 12.12
C GLU A 433 15.87 -27.16 13.29
N ARG A 434 14.82 -27.99 13.34
CA ARG A 434 13.72 -27.83 14.30
C ARG A 434 14.09 -28.31 15.69
#